data_AF-A0A8C4X0P0-F1
#
_entry.id   AF-A0A8C4X0P0-F1
#
_cell.length_a   1.000
_cell.length_b   1.000
_cell.length_c   1.000
_cell.angle_alpha   90.00
_cell.angle_beta   90.00
_cell.angle_gamma   90.00
#
_symmetry.space_group_name_H-M   'P 1'
#
loop_
_entity.id
_entity.type
_entity.pdbx_description
1 polymer ?
#
loop_
_entity_poly.entity_id
_entity_poly.type
_entity_poly.pdbx_seq_one_letter_code
_entity_poly.pdbx_strand_id
1 'polypeptide(L)'
;MLLLTSLAFVQASLTLTVPLVNLAGCGVSLAQQVRGELIKAWESVDGSALLRHMSYEPATASLRVLRPGLYYVYAQVYFRYRQDKRRRGLHSPKPRHHMVQYLYKKNSYPEPLLLAKGGQTKCWSQDVDYGLYSIYQGGVFHLQMNDRLFLSVTNASLIDHNQESSFFGAFQID
;
A
#
# COMPACT_ATOMS: atom_id res chain seq x y z
N MET A 1 48.24 -40.50 -1.74
CA MET A 1 47.86 -40.96 -3.09
C MET A 1 46.34 -40.98 -3.16
N LEU A 2 45.75 -39.99 -3.87
CA LEU A 2 44.38 -39.96 -4.46
C LEU A 2 43.20 -40.02 -3.44
N LEU A 3 42.10 -39.27 -3.53
CA LEU A 3 41.50 -38.44 -4.58
C LEU A 3 40.46 -37.48 -3.94
N LEU A 4 40.31 -36.30 -4.55
CA LEU A 4 39.21 -35.35 -4.37
C LEU A 4 37.86 -35.95 -4.73
N THR A 5 36.77 -35.50 -4.10
CA THR A 5 35.56 -35.07 -4.85
C THR A 5 34.86 -33.92 -4.14
N SER A 6 34.80 -32.80 -4.86
CA SER A 6 34.07 -31.57 -4.60
C SER A 6 32.56 -31.81 -4.65
N LEU A 7 31.82 -31.38 -3.62
CA LEU A 7 30.38 -31.17 -3.69
C LEU A 7 30.15 -29.80 -4.33
N ALA A 8 29.98 -29.80 -5.64
CA ALA A 8 29.62 -28.60 -6.39
C ALA A 8 28.21 -28.14 -5.99
N PHE A 9 28.13 -26.95 -5.42
CA PHE A 9 26.91 -26.16 -5.33
C PHE A 9 26.40 -25.90 -6.75
N VAL A 10 25.23 -26.43 -7.10
CA VAL A 10 24.48 -25.92 -8.25
C VAL A 10 23.76 -24.66 -7.77
N GLN A 11 24.48 -23.54 -7.81
CA GLN A 11 23.86 -22.23 -7.72
C GLN A 11 23.31 -21.92 -9.12
N ALA A 12 22.03 -22.22 -9.32
CA ALA A 12 21.31 -21.78 -10.50
C ALA A 12 21.12 -20.26 -10.42
N SER A 13 22.08 -19.52 -10.94
CA SER A 13 21.91 -18.10 -11.24
C SER A 13 20.97 -17.97 -12.43
N LEU A 14 19.66 -17.95 -12.18
CA LEU A 14 18.69 -17.47 -13.13
C LEU A 14 18.84 -15.95 -13.21
N THR A 15 19.77 -15.46 -14.04
CA THR A 15 19.71 -14.07 -14.51
C THR A 15 18.57 -13.98 -15.51
N LEU A 16 17.35 -13.99 -14.98
CA LEU A 16 16.15 -13.58 -15.70
C LEU A 16 16.23 -12.07 -15.83
N THR A 17 16.85 -11.59 -16.92
CA THR A 17 16.72 -10.21 -17.37
C THR A 17 15.30 -10.03 -17.90
N VAL A 18 14.31 -10.03 -17.01
CA VAL A 18 12.91 -9.79 -17.37
C VAL A 18 12.81 -8.31 -17.73
N PRO A 19 12.51 -7.94 -18.99
CA PRO A 19 12.29 -6.55 -19.33
C PRO A 19 11.03 -6.06 -18.60
N LEU A 20 11.20 -5.09 -17.70
CA LEU A 20 10.10 -4.43 -16.99
C LEU A 20 9.87 -3.04 -17.60
N VAL A 21 8.63 -2.77 -18.01
CA VAL A 21 8.20 -1.45 -18.47
C VAL A 21 6.97 -1.04 -17.65
N ASN A 22 7.01 0.14 -17.02
CA ASN A 22 5.86 0.76 -16.38
C ASN A 22 5.56 2.09 -17.08
N LEU A 23 4.38 2.20 -17.71
CA LEU A 23 3.92 3.41 -18.39
C LEU A 23 2.85 4.08 -17.54
N ALA A 24 3.10 5.32 -17.12
CA ALA A 24 2.13 6.17 -16.44
C ALA A 24 1.47 7.15 -17.43
N GLY A 25 0.18 7.42 -17.26
CA GLY A 25 -0.49 8.48 -18.01
C GLY A 25 0.08 9.86 -17.66
N CYS A 26 0.34 10.69 -18.67
CA CYS A 26 0.82 12.06 -18.48
C CYS A 26 -0.37 12.98 -18.14
N GLY A 27 -0.61 13.19 -16.84
CA GLY A 27 -1.50 14.24 -16.34
C GLY A 27 -0.70 15.47 -15.93
N VAL A 28 -1.14 16.67 -16.28
CA VAL A 28 -0.51 17.93 -15.83
C VAL A 28 -0.68 18.04 -14.32
N SER A 29 0.39 17.79 -13.56
CA SER A 29 0.36 17.81 -12.10
C SER A 29 0.79 19.18 -11.58
N LEU A 30 -0.18 20.05 -11.27
CA LEU A 30 0.05 21.15 -10.33
C LEU A 30 0.37 20.53 -8.96
N ALA A 31 1.31 21.14 -8.21
CA ALA A 31 1.85 20.69 -6.91
C ALA A 31 1.02 19.59 -6.23
N GLN A 32 1.53 18.36 -6.23
CA GLN A 32 0.73 17.17 -5.94
C GLN A 32 0.60 16.95 -4.44
N GLN A 33 -0.22 17.78 -3.79
CA GLN A 33 -0.55 17.62 -2.37
C GLN A 33 -1.07 16.19 -2.12
N VAL A 34 -0.57 15.56 -1.05
CA VAL A 34 -1.01 14.21 -0.63
C VAL A 34 -2.52 14.24 -0.44
N ARG A 35 -3.21 13.33 -1.14
CA ARG A 35 -4.67 13.20 -1.06
C ARG A 35 -5.06 12.25 0.05
N GLY A 36 -6.15 12.57 0.74
CA GLY A 36 -6.65 11.75 1.84
C GLY A 36 -5.83 11.88 3.12
N GLU A 37 -6.08 10.97 4.05
CA GLU A 37 -5.51 10.90 5.38
C GLU A 37 -4.50 9.75 5.45
N LEU A 38 -3.34 10.00 6.05
CA LEU A 38 -2.31 8.98 6.28
C LEU A 38 -2.83 7.86 7.20
N ILE A 39 -2.62 6.60 6.82
CA ILE A 39 -2.88 5.47 7.73
C ILE A 39 -1.69 5.36 8.69
N LYS A 40 -1.92 5.69 9.97
CA LYS A 40 -0.84 5.83 10.98
C LYS A 40 -0.52 4.56 11.78
N ALA A 41 -1.41 3.57 11.77
CA ALA A 41 -1.37 2.44 12.68
C ALA A 41 -1.05 1.13 11.95
N TRP A 42 0.18 0.99 11.44
CA TRP A 42 0.69 -0.30 11.02
C TRP A 42 1.40 -0.97 12.19
N GLU A 43 0.99 -2.18 12.50
CA GLU A 43 1.64 -3.01 13.51
C GLU A 43 2.94 -3.60 12.93
N SER A 44 4.06 -3.35 13.60
CA SER A 44 5.39 -3.77 13.12
C SER A 44 6.15 -4.66 14.10
N VAL A 45 5.58 -5.01 15.26
CA VAL A 45 6.32 -5.60 16.40
C VAL A 45 5.79 -6.96 16.85
N ASP A 46 4.47 -7.22 16.85
CA ASP A 46 3.92 -8.34 17.64
C ASP A 46 3.43 -9.60 16.85
N GLY A 47 3.94 -9.88 15.63
CA GLY A 47 3.88 -11.28 15.16
C GLY A 47 3.98 -11.61 13.66
N SER A 48 3.68 -10.68 12.74
CA SER A 48 3.52 -11.05 11.31
C SER A 48 4.24 -10.12 10.32
N ALA A 49 4.88 -9.05 10.83
CA ALA A 49 5.67 -8.14 10.01
C ALA A 49 7.12 -8.62 9.89
N LEU A 50 7.44 -9.31 8.79
CA LEU A 50 8.82 -9.67 8.46
C LEU A 50 9.54 -8.47 7.82
N LEU A 51 10.32 -7.74 8.61
CA LEU A 51 11.14 -6.63 8.13
C LEU A 51 12.56 -7.10 7.81
N ARG A 52 12.82 -7.45 6.55
CA ARG A 52 14.19 -7.71 6.04
C ARG A 52 14.51 -6.70 4.95
N HIS A 53 15.66 -6.01 5.09
CA HIS A 53 16.10 -4.97 4.16
C HIS A 53 15.12 -3.80 3.96
N MET A 54 14.17 -3.66 4.89
CA MET A 54 13.27 -2.53 5.04
C MET A 54 13.12 -2.22 6.53
N SER A 55 12.81 -0.98 6.87
CA SER A 55 12.52 -0.55 8.24
C SER A 55 11.22 0.26 8.27
N TYR A 56 10.36 0.00 9.26
CA TYR A 56 9.18 0.82 9.49
C TYR A 56 9.54 2.07 10.30
N GLU A 57 9.04 3.24 9.88
CA GLU A 57 9.18 4.52 10.58
C GLU A 57 7.82 4.96 11.16
N PRO A 58 7.57 4.77 12.47
CA PRO A 58 6.26 5.07 13.08
C PRO A 58 5.84 6.54 12.97
N ALA A 59 6.78 7.47 13.05
CA ALA A 59 6.50 8.92 12.98
C ALA A 59 5.88 9.35 11.64
N THR A 60 6.24 8.65 10.55
CA THR A 60 5.77 8.91 9.18
C THR A 60 4.85 7.82 8.65
N ALA A 61 4.61 6.77 9.46
CA ALA A 61 3.88 5.57 9.08
C ALA A 61 4.32 4.99 7.73
N SER A 62 5.64 4.94 7.51
CA SER A 62 6.22 4.59 6.22
C SER A 62 7.20 3.42 6.29
N LEU A 63 7.25 2.64 5.21
CA LEU A 63 8.28 1.62 4.99
C LEU A 63 9.46 2.26 4.28
N ARG A 64 10.60 2.34 4.96
CA ARG A 64 11.87 2.82 4.38
C ARG A 64 12.64 1.66 3.77
N VAL A 65 13.07 1.86 2.53
CA VAL A 65 13.90 0.94 1.76
C VAL A 65 15.36 1.03 2.22
N LEU A 66 15.96 -0.10 2.61
CA LEU A 66 17.37 -0.15 3.03
C LEU A 66 18.30 -0.69 1.93
N ARG A 67 17.75 -1.37 0.92
CA ARG A 67 18.47 -1.88 -0.25
C ARG A 67 17.77 -1.44 -1.53
N PRO A 68 18.46 -0.85 -2.51
CA PRO A 68 17.84 -0.52 -3.79
C PRO A 68 17.52 -1.79 -4.61
N GLY A 69 16.48 -1.74 -5.43
CA GLY A 69 16.08 -2.84 -6.31
C GLY A 69 14.66 -2.72 -6.84
N LEU A 70 14.19 -3.77 -7.50
CA LEU A 70 12.80 -3.94 -7.93
C LEU A 70 11.98 -4.58 -6.81
N TYR A 71 10.93 -3.90 -6.41
CA TYR A 71 10.04 -4.35 -5.35
C TYR A 71 8.63 -4.55 -5.88
N TYR A 72 8.03 -5.69 -5.53
CA TYR A 72 6.58 -5.82 -5.60
C TYR A 72 6.00 -5.21 -4.33
N VAL A 73 5.24 -4.12 -4.47
CA VAL A 73 4.57 -3.43 -3.38
C VAL A 73 3.09 -3.78 -3.45
N TYR A 74 2.49 -4.15 -2.31
CA TYR A 74 1.09 -4.52 -2.23
C TYR A 74 0.43 -3.94 -0.99
N ALA A 75 -0.87 -3.68 -1.10
CA ALA A 75 -1.65 -3.15 -0.01
C ALA A 75 -3.12 -3.56 -0.12
N GLN A 76 -3.71 -3.96 1.01
CA GLN A 76 -5.15 -4.07 1.20
C GLN A 76 -5.62 -3.10 2.27
N VAL A 77 -6.70 -2.37 1.99
CA VAL A 77 -7.42 -1.60 3.01
C VAL A 77 -8.88 -2.01 2.99
N TYR A 78 -9.39 -2.39 4.16
CA TYR A 78 -10.78 -2.76 4.35
C TYR A 78 -11.56 -1.60 4.99
N PHE A 79 -12.54 -1.08 4.26
CA PHE A 79 -13.48 -0.07 4.72
C PHE A 79 -14.74 -0.76 5.21
N ARG A 80 -15.07 -0.54 6.49
CA ARG A 80 -16.29 -1.01 7.13
C ARG A 80 -17.09 0.17 7.64
N TYR A 81 -18.28 0.34 7.07
CA TYR A 81 -19.25 1.33 7.51
C TYR A 81 -20.48 0.65 8.09
N ARG A 82 -21.00 1.22 9.17
CA ARG A 82 -22.31 0.88 9.73
C ARG A 82 -23.11 2.16 9.89
N GLN A 83 -24.30 2.19 9.31
CA GLN A 83 -25.21 3.32 9.41
C GLN A 83 -25.92 3.28 10.76
N ASP A 84 -25.74 4.33 11.57
CA ASP A 84 -26.57 4.51 12.76
C ASP A 84 -27.90 5.16 12.38
N LYS A 85 -28.95 4.34 12.26
CA LYS A 85 -30.32 4.80 11.92
C LYS A 85 -30.87 5.84 12.90
N ARG A 86 -30.38 5.87 14.15
CA ARG A 86 -30.87 6.81 15.18
C ARG A 86 -30.37 8.23 14.97
N ARG A 87 -29.31 8.42 14.16
CA ARG A 87 -28.66 9.72 13.94
C ARG A 87 -29.09 10.41 12.64
N ARG A 88 -29.85 9.74 11.76
CA ARG A 88 -30.33 10.34 10.50
C ARG A 88 -31.79 10.77 10.62
N GLY A 89 -32.02 12.08 10.56
CA GLY A 89 -33.35 12.62 10.30
C GLY A 89 -33.83 12.26 8.89
N LEU A 90 -35.16 12.23 8.71
CA LEU A 90 -35.88 11.83 7.49
C LEU A 90 -35.44 12.59 6.21
N HIS A 91 -34.74 13.73 6.36
CA HIS A 91 -34.31 14.62 5.27
C HIS A 91 -32.78 14.72 5.11
N SER A 92 -32.01 13.81 5.72
CA SER A 92 -30.54 13.84 5.58
C SER A 92 -30.09 13.41 4.17
N PRO A 93 -29.16 14.14 3.52
CA PRO A 93 -28.63 13.75 2.22
C PRO A 93 -28.05 12.32 2.25
N LYS A 94 -28.24 11.57 1.16
CA LYS A 94 -27.62 10.24 1.01
C LYS A 94 -26.09 10.40 1.13
N PRO A 95 -25.42 9.73 2.10
CA PRO A 95 -23.98 9.86 2.19
C PRO A 95 -23.33 9.19 1.00
N ARG A 96 -22.46 9.95 0.34
CA ARG A 96 -21.59 9.45 -0.71
C ARG A 96 -20.25 9.16 -0.07
N HIS A 97 -20.00 7.89 0.21
CA HIS A 97 -18.69 7.45 0.67
C HIS A 97 -17.81 7.19 -0.54
N HIS A 98 -16.83 8.08 -0.74
CA HIS A 98 -15.72 7.85 -1.64
C HIS A 98 -14.66 7.08 -0.84
N MET A 99 -14.35 5.85 -1.24
CA MET A 99 -13.31 5.03 -0.62
C MET A 99 -12.19 4.91 -1.64
N VAL A 100 -11.09 5.59 -1.36
CA VAL A 100 -9.94 5.66 -2.25
C VAL A 100 -8.71 5.38 -1.42
N GLN A 101 -7.83 4.53 -1.96
CA GLN A 101 -6.56 4.15 -1.39
C GLN A 101 -5.46 4.61 -2.33
N TYR A 102 -4.50 5.36 -1.79
CA TYR A 102 -3.36 5.90 -2.53
C TYR A 102 -2.08 5.29 -1.99
N LEU A 103 -1.23 4.78 -2.88
CA LEU A 103 0.12 4.35 -2.59
C LEU A 103 1.10 5.43 -3.02
N TYR A 104 1.84 5.97 -2.06
CA TYR A 104 2.81 7.04 -2.29
C TYR A 104 4.24 6.58 -2.05
N LYS A 105 5.16 7.25 -2.74
CA LYS A 105 6.60 7.19 -2.54
C LYS A 105 7.14 8.58 -2.20
N LYS A 106 7.84 8.71 -1.09
CA LYS A 106 8.61 9.91 -0.72
C LYS A 106 10.10 9.62 -0.89
N ASN A 107 10.77 10.49 -1.63
CA ASN A 107 12.22 10.50 -1.80
C ASN A 107 12.75 11.91 -1.47
N SER A 108 13.91 12.29 -2.02
CA SER A 108 14.48 13.63 -1.87
C SER A 108 13.66 14.75 -2.53
N TYR A 109 12.69 14.41 -3.39
CA TYR A 109 11.82 15.39 -4.03
C TYR A 109 10.83 16.01 -3.01
N PRO A 110 10.53 17.32 -3.07
CA PRO A 110 9.66 17.98 -2.10
C PRO A 110 8.25 17.38 -2.00
N GLU A 111 7.66 16.99 -3.13
CA GLU A 111 6.32 16.38 -3.17
C GLU A 111 6.41 14.84 -3.24
N PRO A 112 5.55 14.11 -2.51
CA PRO A 112 5.44 12.66 -2.67
C PRO A 112 4.91 12.25 -4.04
N LEU A 113 5.50 11.22 -4.63
CA LEU A 113 5.08 10.63 -5.90
C LEU A 113 3.94 9.64 -5.69
N LEU A 114 2.81 9.81 -6.36
CA LEU A 114 1.73 8.83 -6.37
C LEU A 114 2.10 7.65 -7.29
N LEU A 115 2.24 6.46 -6.71
CA LEU A 115 2.59 5.24 -7.44
C LEU A 115 1.35 4.50 -7.95
N ALA A 116 0.32 4.38 -7.12
CA ALA A 116 -0.91 3.68 -7.47
C ALA A 116 -2.11 4.29 -6.75
N LYS A 117 -3.29 4.19 -7.37
CA LYS A 117 -4.56 4.65 -6.83
C LYS A 117 -5.64 3.61 -7.14
N GLY A 118 -6.21 3.02 -6.09
CA GLY A 118 -7.40 2.19 -6.15
C GLY A 118 -8.58 2.94 -5.53
N GLY A 119 -9.77 2.81 -6.09
CA GLY A 119 -10.93 3.49 -5.53
C GLY A 119 -12.25 2.86 -5.93
N GLN A 120 -13.21 2.94 -5.01
CA GLN A 120 -14.59 2.55 -5.25
C GLN A 120 -15.51 3.69 -4.83
N THR A 121 -16.51 3.96 -5.67
CA THR A 121 -17.60 4.88 -5.36
C THR A 121 -18.90 4.10 -5.35
N LYS A 122 -19.73 4.33 -4.33
CA LYS A 122 -21.08 3.77 -4.27
C LYS A 122 -22.09 4.87 -3.98
N CYS A 123 -23.20 4.82 -4.71
CA CYS A 123 -24.42 5.50 -4.33
C CYS A 123 -25.15 4.58 -3.36
N TRP A 124 -25.06 4.87 -2.07
CA TRP A 124 -25.67 4.04 -1.04
C TRP A 124 -27.18 4.26 -1.08
N SER A 125 -27.97 3.17 -1.13
CA SER A 125 -29.41 3.29 -0.86
C SER A 125 -29.61 3.76 0.58
N GLN A 126 -30.76 4.39 0.88
CA GLN A 126 -31.09 4.77 2.25
C GLN A 126 -31.27 3.54 3.17
N ASP A 127 -31.54 2.37 2.57
CA ASP A 127 -31.84 1.10 3.24
C ASP A 127 -30.60 0.23 3.52
N VAL A 128 -29.38 0.68 3.17
CA VAL A 128 -28.17 -0.13 3.38
C VAL A 128 -27.57 0.16 4.74
N ASP A 129 -27.72 -0.78 5.66
CA ASP A 129 -27.33 -0.61 7.06
C ASP A 129 -25.83 -0.80 7.32
N TYR A 130 -25.14 -1.46 6.39
CA TYR A 130 -23.72 -1.76 6.48
C TYR A 130 -23.09 -1.78 5.10
N GLY A 131 -21.79 -1.50 5.02
CA GLY A 131 -21.05 -1.69 3.79
C GLY A 131 -19.61 -2.10 4.06
N LEU A 132 -19.15 -3.08 3.31
CA LEU A 132 -17.89 -3.78 3.46
C LEU A 132 -17.15 -3.69 2.13
N TYR A 133 -15.96 -3.09 2.13
CA TYR A 133 -15.21 -2.86 0.89
C TYR A 133 -13.73 -3.05 1.12
N SER A 134 -13.17 -4.06 0.47
CA SER A 134 -11.72 -4.25 0.40
C SER A 134 -11.19 -3.64 -0.88
N ILE A 135 -10.19 -2.78 -0.76
CA ILE A 135 -9.40 -2.30 -1.88
C ILE A 135 -8.02 -2.94 -1.78
N TYR A 136 -7.74 -3.85 -2.70
CA TYR A 136 -6.41 -4.43 -2.89
C TYR A 136 -5.77 -3.80 -4.13
N GLN A 137 -4.52 -3.38 -4.02
CA GLN A 137 -3.70 -2.97 -5.16
C GLN A 137 -2.25 -3.38 -4.96
N GLY A 138 -1.55 -3.61 -6.06
CA GLY A 138 -0.13 -3.91 -6.04
C GLY A 138 0.54 -3.61 -7.39
N GLY A 139 1.85 -3.50 -7.38
CA GLY A 139 2.64 -3.19 -8.57
C GLY A 139 4.14 -3.33 -8.32
N VAL A 140 4.90 -3.43 -9.42
CA VAL A 140 6.36 -3.49 -9.38
C VAL A 140 6.93 -2.09 -9.55
N PHE A 141 7.80 -1.69 -8.62
CA PHE A 141 8.44 -0.37 -8.62
C PHE A 141 9.93 -0.50 -8.38
N HIS A 142 10.72 0.29 -9.10
CA HIS A 142 12.13 0.47 -8.80
C HIS A 142 12.28 1.45 -7.64
N LEU A 143 12.86 0.98 -6.54
CA LEU A 143 13.02 1.74 -5.32
C LEU A 143 14.50 1.97 -5.01
N GLN A 144 14.82 3.18 -4.59
CA GLN A 144 16.16 3.56 -4.17
C GLN A 144 16.31 3.42 -2.65
N MET A 145 17.56 3.36 -2.18
CA MET A 145 17.84 3.43 -0.76
C MET A 145 17.24 4.72 -0.16
N ASN A 146 16.59 4.60 0.99
CA ASN A 146 15.84 5.66 1.68
C ASN A 146 14.56 6.15 0.99
N ASP A 147 14.13 5.56 -0.12
CA ASP A 147 12.75 5.73 -0.57
C ASP A 147 11.81 5.26 0.55
N ARG A 148 10.76 6.03 0.80
CA ARG A 148 9.73 5.74 1.82
C ARG A 148 8.39 5.50 1.15
N LEU A 149 7.77 4.37 1.44
CA LEU A 149 6.44 4.05 0.94
C LEU A 149 5.40 4.22 2.05
N PHE A 150 4.26 4.82 1.74
CA PHE A 150 3.16 4.99 2.69
C PHE A 150 1.81 4.99 1.98
N LEU A 151 0.75 4.75 2.76
CA LEU A 151 -0.63 4.76 2.27
C LEU A 151 -1.40 5.94 2.84
N SER A 152 -2.22 6.55 2.00
CA SER A 152 -3.30 7.43 2.45
C SER A 152 -4.64 6.96 1.90
N VAL A 153 -5.71 7.33 2.59
CA VAL A 153 -7.08 6.97 2.19
C VAL A 153 -8.05 8.11 2.37
N THR A 154 -9.20 8.04 1.70
CA THR A 154 -10.37 8.86 2.07
C THR A 154 -11.17 8.16 3.17
N ASN A 155 -11.71 8.93 4.12
CA ASN A 155 -12.51 8.42 5.24
C ASN A 155 -11.76 7.39 6.10
N ALA A 156 -10.62 7.79 6.68
CA ALA A 156 -9.79 6.89 7.48
C ALA A 156 -10.54 6.30 8.70
N SER A 157 -11.56 7.00 9.20
CA SER A 157 -12.43 6.54 10.30
C SER A 157 -13.23 5.27 9.98
N LEU A 158 -13.30 4.87 8.71
CA LEU A 158 -13.99 3.66 8.27
C LEU A 158 -13.06 2.45 8.12
N ILE A 159 -11.75 2.61 8.34
CA ILE A 159 -10.80 1.50 8.18
C ILE A 159 -10.95 0.50 9.32
N ASP A 160 -11.02 -0.78 8.96
CA ASP A 160 -10.79 -1.89 9.88
C ASP A 160 -9.28 -2.16 9.96
N HIS A 161 -8.69 -1.93 11.12
CA HIS A 161 -7.26 -2.04 11.37
C HIS A 161 -6.79 -3.46 11.72
N ASN A 162 -7.69 -4.46 11.71
CA ASN A 162 -7.29 -5.84 11.94
C ASN A 162 -6.31 -6.31 10.85
N GLN A 163 -5.31 -7.09 11.25
CA GLN A 163 -4.22 -7.50 10.37
C GLN A 163 -4.70 -8.35 9.18
N GLU A 164 -5.76 -9.16 9.34
CA GLU A 164 -6.32 -9.94 8.23
C GLU A 164 -7.13 -9.06 7.25
N SER A 165 -7.60 -7.91 7.74
CA SER A 165 -8.46 -6.97 7.00
C SER A 165 -7.63 -5.98 6.19
N SER A 166 -6.68 -5.30 6.84
CA SER A 166 -5.88 -4.23 6.26
C SER A 166 -4.39 -4.48 6.49
N PHE A 167 -3.62 -4.51 5.41
CA PHE A 167 -2.19 -4.78 5.45
C PHE A 167 -1.46 -4.06 4.33
N PHE A 168 -0.17 -3.81 4.54
CA PHE A 168 0.69 -3.13 3.61
C PHE A 168 2.09 -3.75 3.67
N GLY A 169 2.68 -4.04 2.52
CA GLY A 169 3.97 -4.69 2.47
C GLY A 169 4.67 -4.57 1.12
N ALA A 170 5.91 -5.03 1.09
CA ALA A 170 6.70 -5.13 -0.11
C ALA A 170 7.76 -6.23 0.04
N PHE A 171 8.17 -6.82 -1.08
CA PHE A 171 9.32 -7.71 -1.15
C PHE A 171 10.14 -7.43 -2.40
N GLN A 172 11.45 -7.63 -2.30
CA GLN A 172 12.37 -7.48 -3.41
C GLN A 172 12.26 -8.69 -4.35
N ILE A 173 12.31 -8.44 -5.67
CA ILE A 173 12.18 -9.47 -6.71
C ILE A 173 13.54 -9.78 -7.37
N ASP A 174 14.53 -8.88 -7.25
CA ASP A 174 15.85 -8.96 -7.87
C ASP A 174 17.03 -9.00 -6.90
#